data_AF-A0A946MT74-F1
#
_entry.id   AF-A0A946MT74-F1
#
_cell.length_a   1.000
_cell.length_b   1.000
_cell.length_c   1.000
_cell.angle_alpha   90.00
_cell.angle_beta   90.00
_cell.angle_gamma   90.00
#
_symmetry.space_group_name_H-M   'P 1'
#
loop_
_entity.id
_entity.type
_entity.pdbx_description
1 polymer ?
#
loop_
_entity_poly.entity_id
_entity_poly.type
_entity_poly.pdbx_seq_one_letter_code
_entity_poly.pdbx_strand_id
1 'polypeptide(L)'
;MPSLTTLTQTFARAVLIIPGSLFLVYGAMCWYNPNMPAEYAGLWVAHQDGMAELAAMYGGLQLCLGSIIFLSGILKGYLRPGLWLTMMCLGGLAAGRASVAFGDFDLTIQAAKGATDVAMSSGFTAYTWYALIFESVFAVLAGVCLLDKSNAN
;
A
#
# COMPACT_ATOMS: atom_id res chain seq x y z
N MET A 1 13.54 24.48 -22.76
CA MET A 1 13.94 23.49 -21.73
C MET A 1 13.09 23.77 -20.50
N PRO A 2 12.38 22.78 -19.92
CA PRO A 2 11.69 22.99 -18.66
C PRO A 2 12.71 23.44 -17.59
N SER A 3 12.31 24.38 -16.72
CA SER A 3 13.17 24.80 -15.61
C SER A 3 13.31 23.64 -14.62
N LEU A 4 14.42 23.59 -13.86
CA LEU A 4 14.69 22.55 -12.87
C LEU A 4 13.49 22.35 -11.90
N THR A 5 12.83 23.45 -11.54
CA THR A 5 11.61 23.52 -10.71
C THR A 5 10.40 22.80 -11.33
N THR A 6 10.20 22.93 -12.64
CA THR A 6 9.11 22.22 -13.34
C THR A 6 9.37 20.72 -13.44
N LEU A 7 10.64 20.31 -13.49
CA LEU A 7 11.02 18.90 -13.51
C LEU A 7 10.74 18.25 -12.13
N THR A 8 11.12 18.91 -11.04
CA THR A 8 10.90 18.40 -9.67
C THR A 8 9.42 18.31 -9.31
N GLN A 9 8.61 19.30 -9.71
CA GLN A 9 7.16 19.23 -9.52
C GLN A 9 6.51 18.11 -10.35
N THR A 10 6.94 17.92 -11.61
CA THR A 10 6.43 16.82 -12.44
C THR A 10 6.78 15.46 -11.83
N PHE A 11 7.99 15.32 -11.29
CA PHE A 11 8.41 14.10 -10.60
C PHE A 11 7.58 13.83 -9.34
N ALA A 12 7.37 14.84 -8.49
CA ALA A 12 6.54 14.70 -7.30
C ALA A 12 5.09 14.29 -7.63
N ARG A 13 4.53 14.80 -8.74
CA ARG A 13 3.21 14.35 -9.22
C ARG A 13 3.22 12.90 -9.66
N ALA A 14 4.27 12.44 -10.34
CA ALA A 14 4.39 11.03 -10.71
C ALA A 14 4.46 10.12 -9.48
N VAL A 15 5.19 10.54 -8.43
CA VAL A 15 5.27 9.84 -7.14
C VAL A 15 3.91 9.72 -6.45
N LEU A 16 2.95 10.60 -6.74
CA LEU A 16 1.56 10.49 -6.24
C LEU A 16 0.67 9.69 -7.18
N ILE A 17 0.70 9.99 -8.48
CA ILE A 17 -0.20 9.41 -9.47
C ILE A 17 0.00 7.89 -9.57
N ILE A 18 1.25 7.41 -9.57
CA ILE A 18 1.54 5.98 -9.71
C ILE A 18 0.93 5.17 -8.54
N PRO A 19 1.31 5.38 -7.27
CA PRO A 19 0.74 4.62 -6.16
C PRO A 19 -0.74 4.92 -5.94
N GLY A 20 -1.20 6.16 -6.18
CA GLY A 20 -2.62 6.50 -6.10
C GLY A 20 -3.47 5.71 -7.09
N SER A 21 -3.00 5.58 -8.34
CA SER A 21 -3.69 4.80 -9.37
C SER A 21 -3.72 3.30 -9.04
N LEU A 22 -2.61 2.74 -8.54
CA LEU A 22 -2.54 1.35 -8.12
C LEU A 22 -3.49 1.06 -6.96
N PHE A 23 -3.51 1.92 -5.93
CA PHE A 23 -4.41 1.76 -4.79
C PHE A 23 -5.88 1.93 -5.18
N LEU A 24 -6.18 2.84 -6.10
CA LEU A 24 -7.53 3.04 -6.62
C LEU A 24 -8.03 1.80 -7.37
N VAL A 25 -7.22 1.28 -8.32
CA VAL A 25 -7.58 0.11 -9.12
C VAL A 25 -7.67 -1.14 -8.25
N TYR A 26 -6.67 -1.38 -7.40
CA TYR A 26 -6.65 -2.55 -6.52
C TYR A 26 -7.78 -2.48 -5.48
N GLY A 27 -8.06 -1.30 -4.93
CA GLY A 27 -9.19 -1.10 -4.02
C GLY A 27 -10.54 -1.36 -4.70
N ALA A 28 -10.72 -0.91 -5.94
CA ALA A 28 -11.93 -1.21 -6.70
C ALA A 28 -12.09 -2.73 -6.96
N MET A 29 -10.99 -3.43 -7.27
CA MET A 29 -11.00 -4.88 -7.44
C MET A 29 -11.33 -5.61 -6.13
N CYS A 30 -10.74 -5.21 -5.00
CA CYS A 30 -11.01 -5.80 -3.69
C CYS A 30 -12.42 -5.51 -3.19
N TRP A 31 -13.02 -4.39 -3.60
CA TRP A 31 -14.44 -4.13 -3.34
C TRP A 31 -15.32 -5.13 -4.11
N TYR A 32 -15.05 -5.34 -5.40
CA TYR A 32 -15.83 -6.25 -6.23
C TYR A 32 -15.65 -7.72 -5.82
N ASN A 33 -14.41 -8.12 -5.51
CA ASN A 33 -14.08 -9.45 -5.04
C ASN A 33 -13.22 -9.39 -3.76
N PRO A 34 -13.87 -9.37 -2.58
CA PRO A 34 -13.17 -9.30 -1.29
C PRO A 34 -12.35 -10.55 -0.94
N ASN A 35 -12.48 -11.65 -1.70
CA ASN A 35 -11.64 -12.83 -1.51
C ASN A 35 -10.24 -12.66 -2.10
N MET A 36 -10.04 -11.78 -3.09
CA MET A 36 -8.71 -11.56 -3.70
C MET A 36 -7.60 -11.32 -2.67
N PRO A 37 -7.72 -10.33 -1.75
CA PRO A 37 -6.64 -10.07 -0.80
C PRO A 37 -6.41 -11.24 0.16
N ALA A 38 -7.45 -12.00 0.50
CA ALA A 38 -7.32 -13.19 1.34
C ALA A 38 -6.56 -14.31 0.62
N GLU A 39 -6.91 -14.60 -0.63
CA GLU A 39 -6.27 -15.62 -1.46
C GLU A 39 -4.78 -15.31 -1.68
N TYR A 40 -4.42 -14.06 -1.99
CA TYR A 40 -3.02 -13.66 -2.15
C TYR A 40 -2.21 -13.73 -0.85
N ALA A 41 -2.86 -13.53 0.30
CA ALA A 41 -2.24 -13.64 1.61
C ALA A 41 -2.28 -15.08 2.18
N GLY A 42 -2.94 -16.03 1.51
CA GLY A 42 -3.15 -17.38 2.01
C GLY A 42 -4.11 -17.47 3.20
N LEU A 43 -4.97 -16.46 3.38
CA LEU A 43 -5.95 -16.39 4.46
C LEU A 43 -7.25 -17.10 4.08
N TRP A 44 -7.80 -17.90 5.00
CA TRP A 44 -9.13 -18.49 4.86
C TRP A 44 -10.17 -17.70 5.66
N VAL A 45 -11.19 -17.20 4.97
CA VAL A 45 -12.25 -16.38 5.57
C VAL A 45 -13.43 -17.28 5.95
N ALA A 46 -13.60 -17.50 7.25
CA ALA A 46 -14.59 -18.42 7.80
C ALA A 46 -16.02 -17.86 7.84
N HIS A 47 -16.17 -16.54 7.97
CA HIS A 47 -17.42 -15.86 8.29
C HIS A 47 -17.65 -14.66 7.36
N GLN A 48 -18.93 -14.33 7.10
CA GLN A 48 -19.31 -13.16 6.31
C GLN A 48 -18.81 -11.84 6.91
N ASP A 49 -18.63 -11.75 8.22
CA ASP A 49 -18.03 -10.58 8.85
C ASP A 49 -16.59 -10.35 8.36
N GLY A 50 -15.80 -11.43 8.18
CA GLY A 50 -14.46 -11.33 7.61
C GLY A 50 -14.47 -10.85 6.16
N MET A 51 -15.50 -11.20 5.39
CA MET A 51 -15.69 -10.69 4.03
C MET A 51 -15.99 -9.19 4.02
N ALA A 52 -16.82 -8.72 4.96
CA ALA A 52 -17.13 -7.31 5.12
C ALA A 52 -15.90 -6.49 5.53
N GLU A 53 -15.08 -7.01 6.45
CA GLU A 53 -13.83 -6.37 6.88
C GLU A 53 -12.83 -6.23 5.72
N LEU A 54 -12.65 -7.29 4.91
CA LEU A 54 -11.78 -7.24 3.74
C LEU A 54 -12.28 -6.26 2.68
N ALA A 55 -13.57 -6.25 2.40
CA ALA A 55 -14.18 -5.28 1.49
C ALA A 55 -14.05 -3.84 2.01
N ALA A 56 -14.18 -3.63 3.33
CA ALA A 56 -14.06 -2.31 3.94
C ALA A 56 -12.61 -1.80 3.93
N MET A 57 -11.64 -2.64 4.32
CA MET A 57 -10.23 -2.27 4.44
C MET A 57 -9.50 -2.25 3.10
N TYR A 58 -9.43 -3.39 2.42
CA TYR A 58 -8.72 -3.52 1.14
C TYR A 58 -9.53 -2.97 -0.03
N GLY A 59 -10.86 -2.91 0.09
CA GLY A 59 -11.71 -2.29 -0.91
C GLY A 59 -11.90 -0.80 -0.66
N GLY A 60 -12.84 -0.45 0.21
CA GLY A 60 -13.32 0.92 0.42
C GLY A 60 -12.24 1.89 0.90
N LEU A 61 -11.51 1.55 1.97
CA LEU A 61 -10.47 2.43 2.52
C LEU A 61 -9.30 2.60 1.55
N GLN A 62 -8.82 1.50 0.95
CA GLN A 62 -7.73 1.55 -0.03
C GLN A 62 -8.12 2.36 -1.28
N LEU A 63 -9.34 2.18 -1.78
CA LEU A 63 -9.87 2.97 -2.89
C LEU A 63 -9.95 4.45 -2.54
N CYS A 64 -10.43 4.79 -1.34
CA CYS A 64 -10.54 6.17 -0.88
C CYS A 64 -9.16 6.84 -0.78
N LEU A 65 -8.20 6.18 -0.10
CA LEU A 65 -6.83 6.67 0.02
C LEU A 65 -6.14 6.80 -1.34
N GLY A 66 -6.30 5.80 -2.21
CA GLY A 66 -5.77 5.84 -3.58
C GLY A 66 -6.33 7.01 -4.38
N SER A 67 -7.63 7.28 -4.25
CA SER A 67 -8.30 8.41 -4.90
C SER A 67 -7.77 9.76 -4.41
N ILE A 68 -7.61 9.94 -3.10
CA ILE A 68 -7.07 11.19 -2.53
C ILE A 68 -5.63 11.41 -2.98
N ILE A 69 -4.79 10.38 -2.95
CA ILE A 69 -3.38 10.45 -3.38
C ILE A 69 -3.31 10.77 -4.88
N PHE A 70 -4.10 10.07 -5.71
CA PHE A 70 -4.15 10.28 -7.15
C PHE A 70 -4.60 11.71 -7.50
N LEU A 71 -5.70 12.17 -6.90
CA LEU A 71 -6.21 13.53 -7.11
C LEU A 71 -5.24 14.59 -6.60
N SER A 72 -4.50 14.34 -5.53
CA SER A 72 -3.45 15.24 -5.02
C SER A 72 -2.29 15.43 -6.01
N GLY A 73 -2.05 14.45 -6.89
CA GLY A 73 -1.09 14.56 -7.99
C GLY A 73 -1.58 15.39 -9.18
N ILE A 74 -2.89 15.61 -9.31
CA ILE A 74 -3.53 16.33 -10.42
C ILE A 74 -3.93 17.74 -10.01
N LEU A 75 -4.50 17.90 -8.82
CA LEU A 75 -5.02 19.17 -8.31
C LEU A 75 -3.88 20.09 -7.85
N LYS A 76 -3.94 21.35 -8.28
CA LYS A 76 -3.01 22.39 -7.83
C LYS A 76 -3.23 22.69 -6.35
N GLY A 77 -2.15 22.80 -5.56
CA GLY A 77 -2.19 23.10 -4.13
C GLY A 77 -2.32 21.89 -3.19
N TYR A 78 -2.58 20.68 -3.71
CA TYR A 78 -2.70 19.46 -2.89
C TYR A 78 -1.47 18.55 -2.94
N LEU A 79 -0.43 18.94 -3.67
CA LEU A 79 0.76 18.13 -3.88
C LEU A 79 1.47 17.79 -2.56
N ARG A 80 1.69 18.78 -1.69
CA ARG A 80 2.39 18.57 -0.43
C ARG A 80 1.58 17.74 0.60
N PRO A 81 0.28 17.99 0.82
CA PRO A 81 -0.57 17.08 1.59
C PRO A 81 -0.59 15.66 1.04
N GLY A 82 -0.67 15.51 -0.28
CA GLY A 82 -0.60 14.20 -0.95
C GLY A 82 0.69 13.46 -0.64
N LEU A 83 1.84 14.14 -0.74
CA LEU A 83 3.14 13.53 -0.44
C LEU A 83 3.27 13.08 1.02
N TRP A 84 2.74 13.86 1.96
CA TRP A 84 2.67 13.47 3.37
C TRP A 84 1.84 12.20 3.56
N LEU A 85 0.65 12.16 2.95
CA LEU A 85 -0.23 11.00 3.04
C LEU A 85 0.42 9.76 2.42
N THR A 86 1.03 9.89 1.25
CA THR A 86 1.78 8.82 0.57
C THR A 86 2.94 8.31 1.42
N MET A 87 3.75 9.20 2.00
CA MET A 87 4.85 8.84 2.88
C MET A 87 4.36 8.07 4.12
N MET A 88 3.31 8.54 4.78
CA MET A 88 2.79 7.89 6.00
C MET A 88 2.11 6.55 5.70
N CYS A 89 1.27 6.48 4.68
CA CYS A 89 0.52 5.26 4.36
C CYS A 89 1.44 4.16 3.83
N LEU A 90 2.27 4.45 2.82
CA LEU A 90 3.19 3.45 2.27
C LEU A 90 4.32 3.13 3.25
N GLY A 91 4.80 4.13 4.00
CA GLY A 91 5.79 3.91 5.06
C GLY A 91 5.26 3.03 6.18
N GLY A 92 4.01 3.21 6.61
CA GLY A 92 3.36 2.36 7.59
C GLY A 92 3.13 0.94 7.09
N LEU A 93 2.68 0.78 5.84
CA LEU A 93 2.54 -0.54 5.19
C LEU A 93 3.89 -1.26 5.07
N ALA A 94 4.93 -0.54 4.63
CA ALA A 94 6.29 -1.07 4.55
C ALA A 94 6.81 -1.48 5.93
N ALA A 95 6.59 -0.66 6.97
CA ALA A 95 6.99 -0.97 8.33
C ALA A 95 6.25 -2.20 8.88
N GLY A 96 4.95 -2.32 8.63
CA GLY A 96 4.15 -3.48 9.04
C GLY A 96 4.57 -4.78 8.33
N ARG A 97 4.93 -4.72 7.05
CA ARG A 97 5.48 -5.88 6.34
C ARG A 97 6.92 -6.18 6.77
N ALA A 98 7.75 -5.15 6.94
CA ALA A 98 9.13 -5.29 7.38
C ALA A 98 9.24 -5.88 8.79
N SER A 99 8.34 -5.52 9.71
CA SER A 99 8.36 -6.08 11.07
C SER A 99 8.13 -7.59 11.09
N VAL A 100 7.31 -8.11 10.17
CA VAL A 100 7.08 -9.56 10.01
C VAL A 100 8.18 -10.21 9.17
N ALA A 101 8.73 -9.50 8.17
CA ALA A 101 9.78 -10.03 7.31
C ALA A 101 11.16 -10.12 7.99
N PHE A 102 11.46 -9.19 8.89
CA PHE A 102 12.74 -9.10 9.62
C PHE A 102 12.61 -9.44 11.11
N GLY A 103 11.40 -9.53 11.64
CA GLY A 103 11.16 -10.09 12.97
C GLY A 103 11.03 -11.61 12.86
N ASP A 104 11.71 -12.35 13.73
CA ASP A 104 11.40 -13.76 14.01
C ASP A 104 10.02 -13.82 14.71
N PHE A 105 8.95 -13.48 13.98
CA PHE A 105 7.59 -13.80 14.36
C PHE A 105 7.36 -15.30 14.14
N ASP A 106 8.11 -16.12 14.87
CA ASP A 106 7.81 -17.53 15.06
C ASP A 106 6.60 -17.61 16.02
N LEU A 107 5.44 -17.24 15.50
CA LEU A 107 4.17 -17.57 16.12
C LEU A 107 4.05 -19.09 16.00
N THR A 108 4.57 -19.81 16.99
CA THR A 108 4.14 -21.18 17.32
C THR A 108 2.65 -21.12 17.65
N ILE A 109 1.82 -21.03 16.63
CA ILE A 109 0.40 -21.32 16.72
C ILE A 109 0.36 -22.82 16.99
N GLN A 110 0.03 -23.20 18.22
CA GLN A 110 -0.56 -24.51 18.47
C GLN A 110 -1.78 -24.59 17.55
N ALA A 111 -1.59 -25.24 16.40
CA ALA A 111 -2.64 -25.53 15.46
C ALA A 111 -3.81 -26.08 16.25
N ALA A 112 -4.92 -25.33 16.27
CA ALA A 112 -6.18 -25.83 16.74
C ALA A 112 -6.40 -27.18 16.03
N LYS A 113 -6.40 -28.26 16.83
CA LYS A 113 -6.65 -29.64 16.40
C LYS A 113 -7.89 -29.65 15.50
N GLY A 114 -7.71 -29.67 14.17
CA GLY A 114 -8.85 -29.87 13.26
C GLY A 114 -8.77 -29.33 11.84
N ALA A 115 -7.77 -28.56 11.44
CA ALA A 115 -7.63 -28.12 10.04
C ALA A 115 -6.45 -28.82 9.37
N THR A 116 -6.80 -29.75 8.48
CA THR A 116 -5.93 -30.56 7.62
C THR A 116 -4.98 -29.72 6.75
N ASP A 117 -3.70 -30.10 6.75
CA ASP A 117 -2.67 -29.87 5.70
C ASP A 117 -2.71 -28.54 4.94
N VAL A 118 -2.48 -27.43 5.65
CA VAL A 118 -1.99 -26.21 5.00
C VAL A 118 -0.47 -26.21 5.12
N ALA A 119 0.22 -26.59 4.05
CA ALA A 119 1.67 -26.51 3.96
C ALA A 119 2.11 -25.06 4.18
N MET A 120 2.66 -24.78 5.36
CA MET A 120 3.29 -23.50 5.69
C MET A 120 4.52 -23.35 4.78
N SER A 121 4.38 -22.61 3.68
CA SER A 121 5.53 -22.20 2.87
C SER A 121 6.42 -21.33 3.74
N SER A 122 7.59 -21.84 4.14
CA SER A 122 8.57 -21.20 5.01
C SER A 122 9.28 -19.99 4.39
N GLY A 123 8.84 -19.54 3.21
CA GLY A 123 9.35 -18.37 2.52
C GLY A 123 8.22 -17.42 2.14
N PHE A 124 8.42 -16.13 2.39
CA PHE A 124 7.58 -15.09 1.81
C PHE A 124 7.54 -15.26 0.30
N THR A 125 6.33 -15.23 -0.27
CA THR A 125 6.16 -15.26 -1.71
C THR A 125 6.73 -13.98 -2.33
N ALA A 126 7.00 -14.01 -3.64
CA ALA A 126 7.50 -12.83 -4.35
C ALA A 126 6.56 -11.61 -4.20
N TYR A 127 5.26 -11.84 -3.99
CA TYR A 127 4.26 -10.82 -3.70
C TYR A 127 4.67 -9.91 -2.53
N THR A 128 5.07 -10.48 -1.39
CA THR A 128 5.43 -9.70 -0.20
C THR A 128 6.69 -8.87 -0.42
N TRP A 129 7.69 -9.43 -1.10
CA TRP A 129 8.92 -8.71 -1.44
C TRP A 129 8.70 -7.58 -2.44
N TYR A 130 7.91 -7.81 -3.49
CA TYR A 130 7.57 -6.76 -4.46
C TYR A 130 6.75 -5.64 -3.82
N ALA A 131 5.77 -5.99 -2.98
CA ALA A 131 4.99 -5.00 -2.23
C ALA A 131 5.90 -4.17 -1.31
N LEU A 132 6.78 -4.81 -0.56
CA LEU A 132 7.70 -4.13 0.36
C LEU A 132 8.66 -3.17 -0.36
N ILE A 133 9.24 -3.60 -1.50
CA ILE A 133 10.11 -2.74 -2.31
C ILE A 133 9.32 -1.55 -2.86
N PHE A 134 8.13 -1.79 -3.41
CA PHE A 134 7.28 -0.72 -3.94
C PHE A 134 6.95 0.31 -2.85
N GLU A 135 6.50 -0.15 -1.69
CA GLU A 135 6.07 0.71 -0.59
C GLU A 135 7.22 1.52 0.00
N SER A 136 8.36 0.88 0.24
CA SER A 136 9.55 1.55 0.76
C SER A 136 10.10 2.58 -0.23
N VAL A 137 10.18 2.27 -1.53
CA VAL A 137 10.67 3.20 -2.56
C VAL A 137 9.75 4.42 -2.65
N PHE A 138 8.44 4.23 -2.78
CA PHE A 138 7.52 5.37 -2.92
C PHE A 138 7.39 6.19 -1.62
N ALA A 139 7.52 5.56 -0.44
CA ALA A 139 7.58 6.29 0.82
C ALA A 139 8.82 7.19 0.91
N VAL A 140 10.01 6.67 0.55
CA VAL A 140 11.26 7.44 0.55
C VAL A 140 11.22 8.54 -0.51
N LEU A 141 10.74 8.24 -1.73
CA LEU A 141 10.59 9.25 -2.78
C LEU A 141 9.64 10.37 -2.36
N ALA A 142 8.52 10.03 -1.71
CA ALA A 142 7.60 11.03 -1.17
C ALA A 142 8.27 11.90 -0.11
N GLY A 143 9.06 11.30 0.80
CA GLY A 143 9.87 12.01 1.79
C GLY A 143 10.91 12.94 1.16
N VAL A 144 11.64 12.49 0.14
CA VAL A 144 12.62 13.32 -0.59
C VAL A 144 11.91 14.49 -1.29
N CYS A 145 10.77 14.24 -1.92
CA CYS A 145 9.96 15.30 -2.54
C CYS A 145 9.42 16.31 -1.51
N LEU A 146 9.16 15.90 -0.26
CA LEU A 146 8.75 16.82 0.82
C LEU A 146 9.89 17.74 1.28
N LEU A 147 11.14 17.29 1.20
CA LEU A 147 12.31 18.09 1.56
C LEU A 147 12.65 19.16 0.52
N ASP A 148 12.22 18.98 -0.74
CA ASP A 148 12.40 19.98 -1.79
C ASP A 148 11.43 21.18 -1.59
N LYS A 149 12.00 22.35 -1.28
CA LYS A 149 11.25 23.61 -1.10
C LYS A 149 10.50 24.05 -2.36
N SER A 150 10.86 23.53 -3.54
CA SER A 150 10.16 23.77 -4.81
C SER A 150 8.72 23.20 -4.81
N ASN A 151 8.44 22.25 -3.93
CA ASN A 151 7.13 21.61 -3.78
C ASN A 151 6.27 22.26 -2.68
N ALA A 152 6.69 23.40 -2.15
CA ALA A 152 5.96 24.11 -1.10
C ALA A 152 4.69 24.83 -1.60
N ASN A 153 4.54 25.06 -2.90
CA ASN A 153 3.45 25.82 -3.52
C ASN A 153 2.90 25.15 -4.80
#